data_AF-A0AAN0IU64-F1
#
_entry.id   AF-A0AAN0IU64-F1
#
_cell.length_a   1.000
_cell.length_b   1.000
_cell.length_c   1.000
_cell.angle_alpha   90.00
_cell.angle_beta   90.00
_cell.angle_gamma   90.00
#
_symmetry.space_group_name_H-M   'P 1'
#
loop_
_entity.id
_entity.type
_entity.pdbx_description
1 polymer ?
#
loop_
_entity_poly.entity_id
_entity_poly.type
_entity_poly.pdbx_seq_one_letter_code
_entity_poly.pdbx_strand_id
1 'polypeptide(L)'
;FVADFGSACEYSPANSFVGTPFWMAPEVIMAMDEGQYDGKVDVWSIGITCIEMAERKPPLFHMNAMAAMYHIAQKDPPTIQEPQNWSDLFRDFISRCLQKEPEDRIDSTEALAHRFINLPRSGDIVFKLIQRTKDAVRRVDHRNFKRLQKMLMGEEDSEIEVDEIESEPP
;
A
#
# COMPACT_ATOMS: atom_id res chain seq x y z
N PHE A 1 -0.97 -0.98 13.31
CA PHE A 1 -2.40 -1.18 13.65
C PHE A 1 -3.16 -1.34 12.36
N VAL A 2 -4.06 -2.32 12.28
CA VAL A 2 -5.05 -2.43 11.20
C VAL A 2 -6.27 -1.60 11.61
N ALA A 3 -6.90 -0.94 10.65
CA ALA A 3 -8.03 -0.04 10.87
C ALA A 3 -9.02 -0.16 9.71
N ASP A 4 -10.16 0.53 9.82
CA ASP A 4 -11.26 0.54 8.84
C ASP A 4 -11.95 -0.82 8.66
N PHE A 5 -12.60 -1.29 9.72
CA PHE A 5 -13.33 -2.56 9.75
C PHE A 5 -14.74 -2.48 9.11
N GLY A 6 -15.02 -1.44 8.30
CA GLY A 6 -16.36 -1.25 7.69
C GLY A 6 -16.76 -2.33 6.68
N SER A 7 -15.79 -3.11 6.18
CA SER A 7 -16.01 -4.26 5.28
C SER A 7 -15.58 -5.60 5.90
N ALA A 8 -15.31 -5.64 7.21
CA ALA A 8 -14.90 -6.86 7.89
C ALA A 8 -16.08 -7.83 8.05
N CYS A 9 -15.79 -9.13 8.07
CA CYS A 9 -16.76 -10.17 8.38
C CYS A 9 -16.36 -10.87 9.69
N GLU A 10 -17.34 -11.08 10.58
CA GLU A 10 -17.12 -11.82 11.84
C GLU A 10 -17.03 -13.35 11.63
N TYR A 11 -17.50 -13.84 10.48
CA TYR A 11 -17.61 -15.26 10.17
C TYR A 11 -16.75 -15.62 8.96
N SER A 12 -16.27 -16.86 8.92
CA SER A 12 -15.58 -17.44 7.78
C SER A 12 -16.07 -18.88 7.60
N PRO A 13 -16.46 -19.30 6.39
CA PRO A 13 -16.40 -18.58 5.11
C PRO A 13 -17.45 -17.46 4.97
N ALA A 14 -17.17 -16.48 4.11
CA ALA A 14 -18.07 -15.37 3.75
C ALA A 14 -18.40 -15.39 2.25
N ASN A 15 -19.41 -14.64 1.82
CA ASN A 15 -19.87 -14.59 0.42
C ASN A 15 -20.30 -13.18 -0.06
N SER A 16 -20.15 -12.16 0.77
CA SER A 16 -20.53 -10.80 0.42
C SER A 16 -19.58 -10.21 -0.62
N PHE A 17 -20.10 -9.53 -1.64
CA PHE A 17 -19.27 -8.78 -2.56
C PHE A 17 -18.89 -7.41 -1.98
N VAL A 18 -17.80 -7.36 -1.22
CA VAL A 18 -17.28 -6.14 -0.57
C VAL A 18 -15.78 -6.01 -0.75
N GLY A 19 -15.27 -4.78 -0.73
CA GLY A 19 -13.85 -4.47 -0.84
C GLY A 19 -13.55 -3.36 -1.86
N THR A 20 -12.29 -2.97 -1.93
CA THR A 20 -11.82 -1.97 -2.89
C THR A 20 -11.31 -2.70 -4.15
N PRO A 21 -11.90 -2.48 -5.33
CA PRO A 21 -11.74 -3.33 -6.53
C PRO A 21 -10.31 -3.78 -6.88
N PHE A 22 -9.32 -2.89 -6.78
CA PHE A 22 -7.94 -3.20 -7.19
C PHE A 22 -7.20 -4.12 -6.22
N TRP A 23 -7.67 -4.27 -4.98
CA TRP A 23 -7.09 -5.15 -3.96
C TRP A 23 -7.92 -6.43 -3.75
N MET A 24 -9.09 -6.54 -4.36
CA MET A 24 -9.96 -7.70 -4.18
C MET A 24 -9.32 -8.97 -4.73
N ALA A 25 -9.48 -10.07 -3.99
CA ALA A 25 -9.06 -11.39 -4.44
C ALA A 25 -10.00 -11.93 -5.55
N PRO A 26 -9.50 -12.77 -6.47
CA PRO A 26 -10.30 -13.34 -7.56
C PRO A 26 -11.55 -14.05 -7.07
N GLU A 27 -11.46 -14.82 -5.99
CA GLU A 27 -12.57 -15.57 -5.41
C GLU A 27 -13.65 -14.68 -4.79
N VAL A 28 -13.32 -13.48 -4.30
CA VAL A 28 -14.33 -12.51 -3.83
C VAL A 28 -15.12 -11.98 -5.02
N ILE A 29 -14.46 -11.77 -6.16
CA ILE A 29 -15.09 -11.29 -7.40
C ILE A 29 -16.00 -12.39 -7.99
N MET A 30 -15.55 -13.64 -7.94
CA MET A 30 -16.31 -14.79 -8.44
C MET A 30 -17.43 -15.25 -7.49
N ALA A 31 -17.36 -14.89 -6.20
CA ALA A 31 -18.39 -15.21 -5.21
C ALA A 31 -19.72 -14.45 -5.40
N MET A 32 -19.82 -13.54 -6.37
CA MET A 32 -21.05 -12.79 -6.67
C MET A 32 -22.28 -13.68 -6.95
N ASP A 33 -22.07 -14.93 -7.39
CA ASP A 33 -23.17 -15.84 -7.72
C ASP A 33 -23.47 -16.83 -6.58
N GLU A 34 -22.56 -17.75 -6.24
CA GLU A 34 -22.77 -18.79 -5.21
C GLU A 34 -21.49 -19.19 -4.44
N GLY A 35 -20.40 -18.45 -4.62
CA GLY A 35 -19.08 -18.79 -4.06
C GLY A 35 -18.91 -18.39 -2.60
N GLN A 36 -17.98 -19.06 -1.93
CA GLN A 36 -17.51 -18.70 -0.59
C GLN A 36 -16.01 -18.44 -0.61
N TYR A 37 -15.55 -17.55 0.26
CA TYR A 37 -14.13 -17.26 0.45
C TYR A 37 -13.79 -17.21 1.94
N ASP A 38 -12.53 -17.50 2.25
CA ASP A 38 -11.99 -17.49 3.61
C ASP A 38 -11.07 -16.28 3.86
N GLY A 39 -10.33 -16.29 4.97
CA GLY A 39 -9.39 -15.22 5.31
C GLY A 39 -8.18 -15.07 4.37
N LYS A 40 -7.94 -16.00 3.42
CA LYS A 40 -6.82 -15.88 2.47
C LYS A 40 -7.02 -14.74 1.47
N VAL A 41 -8.23 -14.17 1.37
CA VAL A 41 -8.50 -12.95 0.60
C VAL A 41 -7.74 -11.73 1.15
N ASP A 42 -7.48 -11.70 2.46
CA ASP A 42 -6.67 -10.65 3.09
C ASP A 42 -5.19 -10.81 2.71
N VAL A 43 -4.71 -12.05 2.55
CA VAL A 43 -3.33 -12.32 2.10
C VAL A 43 -3.11 -11.84 0.67
N TRP A 44 -4.08 -12.05 -0.22
CA TRP A 44 -4.06 -11.48 -1.56
C TRP A 44 -3.99 -9.95 -1.51
N SER A 45 -4.86 -9.33 -0.71
CA SER A 45 -4.90 -7.88 -0.53
C SER A 45 -3.56 -7.34 -0.04
N ILE A 46 -2.89 -8.04 0.90
CA ILE A 46 -1.53 -7.73 1.35
C ILE A 46 -0.52 -7.83 0.21
N GLY A 47 -0.61 -8.84 -0.66
CA GLY A 47 0.23 -8.97 -1.85
C GLY A 47 0.11 -7.76 -2.79
N ILE A 48 -1.13 -7.29 -3.03
CA ILE A 48 -1.39 -6.07 -3.81
C ILE A 48 -0.83 -4.83 -3.10
N THR A 49 -1.05 -4.69 -1.79
CA THR A 49 -0.47 -3.58 -0.99
C THR A 49 1.06 -3.59 -1.03
N CYS A 50 1.71 -4.76 -1.09
CA CYS A 50 3.16 -4.84 -1.25
C CYS A 50 3.61 -4.26 -2.60
N ILE A 51 2.91 -4.58 -3.69
CA ILE A 51 3.18 -3.97 -5.00
C ILE A 51 2.91 -2.47 -4.95
N GLU A 52 1.83 -2.03 -4.32
CA GLU A 52 1.52 -0.62 -4.17
C GLU A 52 2.60 0.14 -3.39
N MET A 53 3.14 -0.43 -2.30
CA MET A 53 4.26 0.19 -1.57
C MET A 53 5.52 0.29 -2.43
N ALA A 54 5.72 -0.64 -3.36
CA ALA A 54 6.84 -0.65 -4.29
C ALA A 54 6.67 0.36 -5.44
N GLU A 55 5.47 0.47 -6.00
CA GLU A 55 5.19 1.19 -7.25
C GLU A 55 4.34 2.46 -7.06
N ARG A 56 3.96 2.78 -5.82
CA ARG A 56 3.10 3.89 -5.38
C ARG A 56 1.62 3.79 -5.80
N LYS A 57 1.26 2.78 -6.59
CA LYS A 57 -0.11 2.52 -7.07
C LYS A 57 -0.33 1.01 -7.15
N PRO A 58 -1.55 0.51 -6.92
CA PRO A 58 -1.84 -0.89 -7.16
C PRO A 58 -1.76 -1.20 -8.67
N PRO A 59 -1.60 -2.48 -9.05
CA PRO A 59 -1.79 -2.93 -10.41
C PRO A 59 -3.16 -2.47 -10.95
N LEU A 60 -3.24 -2.25 -12.27
CA LEU A 60 -4.49 -1.89 -12.96
C LEU A 60 -5.13 -0.56 -12.54
N PHE A 61 -4.46 0.27 -11.73
CA PHE A 61 -4.98 1.58 -11.27
C PHE A 61 -5.42 2.54 -12.38
N HIS A 62 -4.90 2.36 -13.61
CA HIS A 62 -5.28 3.16 -14.78
C HIS A 62 -6.62 2.72 -15.41
N MET A 63 -7.17 1.57 -15.00
CA MET A 63 -8.43 1.03 -15.48
C MET A 63 -9.61 1.48 -14.60
N ASN A 64 -10.82 1.44 -15.16
CA ASN A 64 -12.02 1.55 -14.35
C ASN A 64 -12.22 0.28 -13.49
N ALA A 65 -12.99 0.40 -12.41
CA ALA A 65 -13.19 -0.67 -11.43
C ALA A 65 -13.68 -2.00 -12.05
N MET A 66 -14.68 -1.95 -12.93
CA MET A 66 -15.24 -3.16 -13.57
C MET A 66 -14.22 -3.86 -14.46
N ALA A 67 -13.45 -3.10 -15.25
CA ALA A 67 -12.39 -3.63 -16.08
C ALA A 67 -11.27 -4.26 -15.24
N ALA A 68 -10.88 -3.60 -14.14
CA ALA A 68 -9.88 -4.13 -13.22
C ALA A 68 -10.34 -5.46 -12.60
N MET A 69 -11.58 -5.55 -12.12
CA MET A 69 -12.13 -6.79 -11.55
C MET A 69 -12.19 -7.92 -12.58
N TYR A 70 -12.59 -7.63 -13.81
CA TYR A 70 -12.54 -8.61 -14.90
C TYR A 70 -11.10 -9.10 -15.14
N HIS A 71 -10.13 -8.19 -15.17
CA HIS A 71 -8.72 -8.55 -15.32
C HIS A 71 -8.22 -9.42 -14.16
N ILE A 72 -8.54 -9.09 -12.91
CA ILE A 72 -8.18 -9.89 -11.72
C ILE A 72 -8.77 -11.29 -11.81
N ALA A 73 -10.03 -11.41 -12.20
CA ALA A 73 -10.71 -12.71 -12.31
C ALA A 73 -10.18 -13.57 -13.48
N GLN A 74 -9.75 -12.97 -14.59
CA GLN A 74 -9.50 -13.71 -15.84
C GLN A 74 -8.03 -13.81 -16.26
N LYS A 75 -7.16 -12.91 -15.78
CA LYS A 75 -5.74 -12.89 -16.16
C LYS A 75 -4.86 -13.53 -15.10
N ASP A 76 -3.59 -13.64 -15.43
CA ASP A 76 -2.55 -14.06 -14.50
C ASP A 76 -2.37 -13.01 -13.39
N PRO A 77 -1.95 -13.44 -12.18
CA PRO A 77 -1.70 -12.51 -11.09
C PRO A 77 -0.63 -11.47 -11.44
N PRO A 78 -0.76 -10.23 -10.93
CA PRO A 78 0.22 -9.19 -11.20
C PRO A 78 1.55 -9.48 -10.51
N THR A 79 2.62 -8.94 -11.07
CA THR A 79 3.97 -8.94 -10.48
C THR A 79 4.53 -7.52 -10.52
N ILE A 80 5.64 -7.29 -9.83
CA ILE A 80 6.35 -5.99 -9.87
C ILE A 80 6.92 -5.77 -11.28
N GLN A 81 6.73 -4.58 -11.84
CA GLN A 81 7.16 -4.16 -13.18
C GLN A 81 8.69 -4.12 -13.33
N GLU A 82 9.40 -3.69 -12.29
CA GLU A 82 10.86 -3.57 -12.26
C GLU A 82 11.45 -4.56 -11.23
N PRO A 83 11.38 -5.88 -11.48
CA PRO A 83 11.77 -6.91 -10.50
C PRO A 83 13.24 -6.79 -10.06
N GLN A 84 14.12 -6.28 -10.92
CA GLN A 84 15.54 -6.07 -10.65
C GLN A 84 15.81 -5.09 -9.50
N ASN A 85 14.87 -4.20 -9.18
CA ASN A 85 15.03 -3.21 -8.10
C ASN A 85 14.74 -3.81 -6.71
N TRP A 86 14.29 -5.08 -6.67
CA TRP A 86 13.77 -5.70 -5.46
C TRP A 86 14.44 -7.04 -5.20
N SER A 87 14.61 -7.39 -3.92
CA SER A 87 15.22 -8.67 -3.55
C SER A 87 14.35 -9.85 -4.00
N ASP A 88 14.99 -10.98 -4.33
CA ASP A 88 14.32 -12.23 -4.68
C ASP A 88 13.33 -12.68 -3.60
N LEU A 89 13.68 -12.48 -2.32
CA LEU A 89 12.81 -12.80 -1.19
C LEU A 89 11.52 -11.97 -1.17
N PHE A 90 11.58 -10.70 -1.56
CA PHE A 90 10.38 -9.86 -1.63
C PHE A 90 9.48 -10.30 -2.79
N ARG A 91 10.09 -10.61 -3.94
CA ARG A 91 9.35 -11.12 -5.09
C ARG A 91 8.71 -12.48 -4.82
N ASP A 92 9.41 -13.37 -4.12
CA ASP A 92 8.88 -14.67 -3.66
C ASP A 92 7.74 -14.51 -2.65
N PHE A 93 7.83 -13.53 -1.74
CA PHE A 93 6.74 -13.25 -0.83
C PHE A 93 5.48 -12.81 -1.58
N ILE A 94 5.62 -11.87 -2.53
CA ILE A 94 4.49 -11.39 -3.35
C ILE A 94 3.90 -12.53 -4.17
N SER A 95 4.72 -13.36 -4.83
CA SER A 95 4.21 -14.46 -5.65
C SER A 95 3.43 -15.48 -4.83
N ARG A 96 3.85 -15.78 -3.59
CA ARG A 96 3.11 -16.68 -2.68
C ARG A 96 1.78 -16.08 -2.20
N CYS A 97 1.75 -14.77 -1.95
CA CYS A 97 0.52 -14.06 -1.60
C CYS A 97 -0.47 -13.95 -2.77
N LEU A 98 0.03 -13.86 -4.00
CA LEU A 98 -0.75 -13.65 -5.21
C LEU A 98 -0.97 -14.94 -6.01
N GLN A 99 -1.16 -16.06 -5.32
CA GLN A 99 -1.69 -17.26 -5.96
C GLN A 99 -3.19 -17.10 -6.19
N LYS A 100 -3.62 -17.36 -7.43
CA LYS A 100 -5.02 -17.19 -7.83
C LYS A 100 -5.92 -18.19 -7.13
N GLU A 101 -5.52 -19.46 -7.15
CA GLU A 101 -6.18 -20.52 -6.41
C GLU A 101 -5.93 -20.35 -4.90
N PRO A 102 -6.97 -20.24 -4.06
CA PRO A 102 -6.80 -20.07 -2.61
C PRO A 102 -6.06 -21.23 -1.95
N GLU A 103 -6.13 -22.44 -2.50
CA GLU A 103 -5.43 -23.62 -1.98
C GLU A 103 -3.90 -23.48 -2.09
N ASP A 104 -3.41 -22.90 -3.19
CA ASP A 104 -1.99 -22.66 -3.44
C ASP A 104 -1.47 -21.40 -2.72
N ARG A 105 -2.38 -20.50 -2.34
CA ARG A 105 -2.05 -19.26 -1.64
C ARG A 105 -1.66 -19.55 -0.21
N ILE A 106 -0.54 -18.97 0.22
CA ILE A 106 -0.11 -19.08 1.62
C ILE A 106 -1.16 -18.46 2.55
N ASP A 107 -1.33 -19.02 3.73
CA ASP A 107 -2.13 -18.40 4.79
C ASP A 107 -1.34 -17.34 5.58
N SER A 108 -2.01 -16.66 6.52
CA SER A 108 -1.39 -15.61 7.33
C SER A 108 -0.28 -16.13 8.26
N THR A 109 -0.38 -17.38 8.72
CA THR A 109 0.64 -18.03 9.55
C THR A 109 1.90 -18.33 8.74
N GLU A 110 1.71 -18.88 7.54
CA GLU A 110 2.78 -19.14 6.57
C GLU A 110 3.44 -17.84 6.09
N ALA A 111 2.65 -16.79 5.87
CA ALA A 111 3.15 -15.45 5.54
C ALA A 111 4.04 -14.88 6.64
N LEU A 112 3.65 -15.02 7.91
CA LEU A 112 4.47 -14.62 9.06
C LEU A 112 5.77 -15.43 9.17
N ALA A 113 5.75 -16.71 8.79
CA ALA A 113 6.92 -17.56 8.76
C ALA A 113 7.85 -17.29 7.56
N HIS A 114 7.39 -16.52 6.56
CA HIS A 114 8.16 -16.28 5.35
C HIS A 114 9.49 -15.56 5.63
N ARG A 115 10.55 -15.95 4.90
CA ARG A 115 11.91 -15.43 5.12
C ARG A 115 12.00 -13.92 4.95
N PHE A 116 11.25 -13.34 4.02
CA PHE A 116 11.18 -11.89 3.80
C PHE A 116 10.74 -11.13 5.07
N ILE A 117 9.72 -11.62 5.77
CA ILE A 117 9.16 -10.99 6.97
C ILE A 117 10.13 -11.09 8.15
N ASN A 118 10.89 -12.18 8.21
CA ASN A 118 11.85 -12.47 9.28
C ASN A 118 13.27 -11.94 9.01
N LEU A 119 13.49 -11.15 7.96
CA LEU A 119 14.79 -10.53 7.71
C LEU A 119 15.18 -9.58 8.86
N PRO A 120 16.45 -9.62 9.32
CA PRO A 120 16.95 -8.65 10.28
C PRO A 120 16.79 -7.23 9.75
N ARG A 121 16.19 -6.35 10.56
CA ARG A 121 15.94 -4.95 10.21
C ARG A 121 16.16 -4.07 11.42
N SER A 122 16.48 -2.80 11.18
CA SER A 122 16.64 -1.85 12.27
C SER A 122 15.32 -1.67 13.03
N GLY A 123 15.33 -1.80 14.36
CA GLY A 123 14.13 -1.65 15.18
C GLY A 123 13.50 -0.25 15.11
N ASP A 124 14.29 0.74 14.69
CA ASP A 124 13.86 2.14 14.53
C ASP A 124 13.41 2.49 13.11
N ILE A 125 13.34 1.54 12.17
CA ILE A 125 13.05 1.82 10.76
C ILE A 125 11.71 2.55 10.57
N VAL A 126 10.67 2.13 11.32
CA VAL A 126 9.34 2.76 11.27
C VAL A 126 9.39 4.15 11.91
N PHE A 127 10.15 4.33 12.99
CA PHE A 127 10.31 5.64 13.61
C PHE A 127 11.02 6.62 12.67
N LYS A 128 12.12 6.19 12.04
CA LYS A 128 12.83 6.98 11.01
C LYS A 128 11.91 7.32 9.83
N LEU A 129 11.08 6.38 9.39
CA LEU A 129 10.07 6.61 8.36
C LEU A 129 9.06 7.68 8.79
N ILE A 130 8.55 7.61 10.02
CA ILE A 130 7.61 8.60 10.54
C ILE A 130 8.26 9.99 10.60
N GLN A 131 9.49 10.09 11.12
CA GLN A 131 10.19 11.38 11.23
C GLN A 131 10.42 12.03 9.87
N ARG A 132 11.01 11.31 8.91
CA ARG A 132 11.24 11.85 7.56
C ARG A 132 9.93 12.29 6.88
N THR A 133 8.84 11.58 7.12
CA THR A 133 7.53 11.93 6.57
C THR A 133 6.98 13.19 7.24
N LYS A 134 7.07 13.32 8.56
CA LYS A 134 6.66 14.56 9.28
C LYS A 134 7.43 15.77 8.80
N ASP A 135 8.74 15.64 8.60
CA ASP A 135 9.57 16.73 8.10
C ASP A 135 9.23 17.10 6.66
N ALA A 136 8.96 16.11 5.80
CA ALA A 136 8.52 16.35 4.44
C ALA A 136 7.18 17.11 4.40
N VAL A 137 6.19 16.71 5.22
CA VAL A 137 4.89 17.37 5.33
C VAL A 137 5.06 18.82 5.79
N ARG A 138 5.83 19.06 6.87
CA ARG A 138 6.11 20.42 7.37
C ARG A 138 6.73 21.32 6.31
N ARG A 139 7.66 20.80 5.49
CA ARG A 139 8.27 21.56 4.39
C ARG A 139 7.26 21.91 3.29
N VAL A 140 6.32 21.02 2.99
CA VAL A 140 5.25 21.27 2.02
C VAL A 140 4.29 22.32 2.57
N ASP A 141 3.86 22.22 3.82
CA ASP A 141 2.97 23.19 4.46
C ASP A 141 3.59 24.58 4.51
N HIS A 142 4.88 24.67 4.89
CA HIS A 142 5.63 25.93 4.88
C HIS A 142 5.71 26.54 3.48
N ARG A 143 5.97 25.71 2.46
CA ARG A 143 6.00 26.16 1.05
C ARG A 143 4.64 26.66 0.58
N ASN A 144 3.57 25.94 0.92
CA ASN A 144 2.20 26.32 0.58
C ASN A 144 1.82 27.64 1.26
N PHE A 145 2.17 27.80 2.53
CA PHE A 145 1.95 29.04 3.28
C PHE A 145 2.71 30.22 2.65
N LYS A 146 4.00 30.07 2.35
CA LYS A 146 4.79 31.10 1.66
C LYS A 146 4.21 31.47 0.29
N ARG A 147 3.71 30.49 -0.47
CA ARG A 147 3.07 30.73 -1.77
C ARG A 147 1.75 31.49 -1.63
N LEU A 148 0.93 31.13 -0.64
CA LEU A 148 -0.30 31.85 -0.28
C LEU A 148 0.01 33.29 0.15
N GLN A 149 1.02 33.49 1.00
CA GLN A 149 1.46 34.81 1.43
C GLN A 149 1.93 35.66 0.24
N LYS A 150 2.69 35.09 -0.70
CA LYS A 150 3.10 35.80 -1.93
C LYS A 150 1.90 36.19 -2.81
N MET A 151 0.88 35.33 -2.92
CA MET A 151 -0.35 35.65 -3.65
C MET A 151 -1.19 36.73 -2.96
N LEU A 152 -1.25 36.73 -1.62
CA LEU A 152 -2.03 37.68 -0.83
C LEU A 152 -1.37 39.05 -0.72
N MET A 153 -0.04 39.09 -0.63
CA MET A 153 0.72 40.33 -0.49
C MET A 153 0.82 41.10 -1.82
N GLY A 154 0.57 40.45 -2.97
CA GLY A 154 0.81 41.04 -4.29
C GLY A 154 2.32 41.21 -4.52
N GLU A 155 2.80 40.98 -5.74
CA GLU A 155 4.24 41.10 -6.03
C GLU A 155 4.75 42.52 -5.76
N GLU A 156 5.40 42.70 -4.61
CA GLU A 156 6.45 43.70 -4.42
C GLU A 156 7.72 42.94 -4.04
N ASP A 157 8.69 42.97 -4.94
CA ASP A 157 10.04 42.46 -4.73
C ASP A 157 10.63 43.08 -3.46
N SER A 158 10.93 42.22 -2.48
CA SER A 158 12.03 42.45 -1.55
C SER A 158 12.60 41.11 -1.12
N GLU A 159 13.85 40.87 -1.50
CA GLU A 159 14.69 39.84 -0.90
C GLU A 159 14.73 40.08 0.60
N ILE A 160 14.16 39.16 1.38
CA ILE A 160 14.43 39.08 2.82
C ILE A 160 15.33 37.86 3.00
N GLU A 161 16.64 38.11 3.05
CA GLU A 161 17.60 37.23 3.71
C GLU A 161 17.12 37.03 5.14
N VAL A 162 16.77 35.80 5.49
CA VAL A 162 16.51 35.43 6.89
C VAL A 162 17.71 34.62 7.33
N ASP A 163 18.60 35.31 8.06
CA ASP A 163 19.74 34.76 8.76
C ASP A 163 19.37 33.49 9.54
N GLU A 164 20.26 32.50 9.43
CA GLU A 164 20.31 31.33 10.29
C GLU A 164 20.43 31.77 11.77
N ILE A 165 19.47 31.38 12.60
CA ILE A 165 19.68 31.34 14.05
C ILE A 165 19.67 29.88 14.45
N GLU A 166 20.87 29.30 14.47
CA GLU A 166 21.20 28.16 15.32
C GLU A 166 20.86 28.49 16.78
N SER A 167 20.10 27.61 17.42
CA SER A 167 20.23 27.38 18.85
C SER A 167 19.92 25.92 19.15
N GLU A 168 20.98 25.12 19.28
CA GLU A 168 20.92 23.84 19.99
C GLU A 168 20.57 24.10 21.47
N PRO A 169 19.81 23.20 22.13
CA PRO A 169 19.67 23.22 23.58
C PRO A 169 20.75 22.37 24.26
N PRO A 170 21.02 22.62 25.56
CA PRO A 170 22.16 22.10 26.31
C PRO A 170 22.08 20.62 26.71
#